data_AF-C5FCA8-F1
#
_entry.id   AF-C5FCA8-F1
#
_cell.length_a   1.000
_cell.length_b   1.000
_cell.length_c   1.000
_cell.angle_alpha   90.00
_cell.angle_beta   90.00
_cell.angle_gamma   90.00
#
_symmetry.space_group_name_H-M   'P 1'
#
loop_
_entity.id
_entity.type
_entity.pdbx_description
1 polymer ?
#
loop_
_entity_poly.entity_id
_entity_poly.type
_entity_poly.pdbx_seq_one_letter_code
_entity_poly.pdbx_strand_id
1 'polypeptide(L)'
;MSYPVPDQQRVFLAYKALFGGQNSQVRKKKKIRQLVQSYKQSTQSVIQSLGADKIVTILKSLLDRGIFSSESKAKIAFPSLFLTSATQEVQHSASEVVAAESEQKAFRLVQLLDIQNHTTEVRDNDHEEELLLDDIDLDDGHVSVQEEPLSNDAQHPDTNGIRVPSLYPSYIPYRSQHLLLTKTQCLLEECCYVFTSKWMPDLLLKRKWDCPEAIELNKWVRVFMKRISKLPADALHDGHKANIFEIVESVVQLRHSAVHRLLISAKRLEDLINSSVAFVSMLRDSHRQSQLSELDVNLKRMIKSQELNKNFLEMQLQEKLDDIQKQREELKKREKDAVATMLNEDEENKYLVGSLLEESIASVFNTGKEAKSGYEEPEEENSVNEHPAVEFPAEECPTEGHLAEECPNVQRKNAQQQNVQVQQKNVQQKNVQQKNVQRKNAQQQNVQVQQKNVQQKNVQQKNVQQKNVQQKNVQQKNVQQKNVQQKNVQQQNA
;
A
#
# COMPACT_ATOMS: atom_id res chain seq x y z
N MET A 1 23.40 -1.57 24.90
CA MET A 1 23.18 -2.53 23.80
C MET A 1 22.61 -1.79 22.62
N SER A 2 23.21 -1.92 21.44
CA SER A 2 22.65 -1.36 20.20
C SER A 2 21.58 -2.32 19.70
N TYR A 3 20.36 -1.84 19.46
CA TYR A 3 19.27 -2.65 18.90
C TYR A 3 19.42 -2.79 17.37
N PRO A 4 18.81 -3.81 16.74
CA PRO A 4 18.84 -3.95 15.28
C PRO A 4 18.32 -2.70 14.57
N VAL A 5 18.95 -2.33 13.46
CA VAL A 5 18.55 -1.16 12.65
C VAL A 5 17.07 -1.22 12.22
N PRO A 6 16.51 -2.37 11.79
CA PRO A 6 15.08 -2.46 11.43
C PRO A 6 14.14 -2.10 12.59
N ASP A 7 14.47 -2.51 13.82
CA ASP A 7 13.69 -2.16 15.00
C ASP A 7 13.77 -0.65 15.30
N GLN A 8 14.96 -0.06 15.15
CA GLN A 8 15.16 1.38 15.31
C GLN A 8 14.37 2.17 14.26
N GLN A 9 14.35 1.73 13.01
CA GLN A 9 13.57 2.34 11.92
C GLN A 9 12.08 2.27 12.21
N ARG A 10 11.54 1.09 12.57
CA ARG A 10 10.12 0.92 12.92
C ARG A 10 9.70 1.83 14.08
N VAL A 11 10.52 1.93 15.12
CA VAL A 11 10.27 2.83 16.26
C VAL A 11 10.39 4.30 15.84
N PHE A 12 11.37 4.66 15.02
CA PHE A 12 11.50 6.02 14.51
C PHE A 12 10.26 6.44 13.74
N LEU A 13 9.82 5.65 12.76
CA LEU A 13 8.64 5.92 11.93
C LEU A 13 7.37 6.09 12.76
N ALA A 14 7.09 5.13 13.65
CA ALA A 14 5.87 5.10 14.45
C ALA A 14 5.74 6.29 15.42
N TYR A 15 6.86 6.88 15.83
CA TYR A 15 6.91 7.92 16.85
C TYR A 15 7.46 9.26 16.34
N LYS A 16 7.76 9.38 15.04
CA LYS A 16 8.33 10.59 14.42
C LYS A 16 7.42 11.81 14.58
N ALA A 17 6.12 11.65 14.33
CA ALA A 17 5.15 12.72 14.55
C ALA A 17 5.08 13.16 16.03
N LEU A 18 5.20 12.21 16.97
CA LEU A 18 5.08 12.47 18.41
C LEU A 18 6.30 13.17 19.00
N PHE A 19 7.50 12.71 18.64
CA PHE A 19 8.75 13.23 19.19
C PHE A 19 9.38 14.35 18.34
N GLY A 20 8.63 14.98 17.45
CA GLY A 20 9.05 16.24 16.83
C GLY A 20 8.80 17.46 17.73
N GLY A 21 9.27 18.64 17.29
CA GLY A 21 9.09 19.88 18.03
C GLY A 21 9.68 19.83 19.44
N GLN A 22 8.93 20.31 20.44
CA GLN A 22 9.38 20.34 21.85
C GLN A 22 9.66 18.95 22.43
N ASN A 23 8.92 17.92 21.99
CA ASN A 23 9.10 16.55 22.49
C ASN A 23 10.44 15.93 22.06
N SER A 24 11.08 16.46 21.01
CA SER A 24 12.41 16.01 20.57
C SER A 24 13.50 16.24 21.62
N GLN A 25 13.25 17.13 22.59
CA GLN A 25 14.18 17.47 23.67
C GLN A 25 13.98 16.62 24.93
N VAL A 26 13.00 15.71 24.94
CA VAL A 26 12.78 14.83 26.08
C VAL A 26 13.94 13.84 26.21
N ARG A 27 14.54 13.78 27.40
CA ARG A 27 15.63 12.84 27.73
C ARG A 27 15.26 11.87 28.85
N LYS A 28 14.33 12.21 29.75
CA LYS A 28 14.00 11.36 30.92
C LYS A 28 13.18 10.14 30.49
N LYS A 29 13.65 8.92 30.80
CA LYS A 29 12.99 7.64 30.45
C LYS A 29 11.54 7.57 30.94
N LYS A 30 11.26 8.09 32.14
CA LYS A 30 9.90 8.18 32.71
C LYS A 30 8.96 9.02 31.83
N LYS A 31 9.43 10.18 31.34
CA LYS A 31 8.65 11.08 30.48
C LYS A 31 8.43 10.47 29.08
N ILE A 32 9.45 9.80 28.53
CA ILE A 32 9.32 9.05 27.27
C ILE A 32 8.25 7.97 27.40
N ARG A 33 8.26 7.19 28.50
CA ARG A 33 7.24 6.16 28.76
C ARG A 33 5.83 6.76 28.87
N GLN A 34 5.69 7.89 29.54
CA GLN A 34 4.40 8.58 29.64
C GLN A 34 3.87 9.00 28.26
N LEU A 35 4.71 9.56 27.40
CA LEU A 35 4.34 9.93 26.03
C LEU A 35 4.00 8.71 25.17
N VAL A 36 4.76 7.62 25.29
CA VAL A 36 4.43 6.35 24.59
C VAL A 36 3.05 5.84 25.03
N GLN A 37 2.76 5.92 26.33
CA GLN A 37 1.50 5.44 26.89
C GLN A 37 0.30 6.32 26.46
N SER A 38 0.47 7.64 26.35
CA SER A 38 -0.62 8.53 25.91
C SER A 38 -1.05 8.27 24.46
N TYR A 39 -0.19 7.67 23.65
CA TYR A 39 -0.46 7.30 22.24
C TYR A 39 -0.65 5.79 22.03
N LYS A 40 -0.89 5.02 23.10
CA LYS A 40 -0.96 3.55 23.05
C LYS A 40 -1.97 3.02 22.03
N GLN A 41 -3.11 3.68 21.84
CA GLN A 41 -4.12 3.25 20.87
C GLN A 41 -3.59 3.32 19.43
N SER A 42 -2.89 4.40 19.09
CA SER A 42 -2.31 4.60 17.76
C SER A 42 -1.04 3.79 17.50
N THR A 43 -0.33 3.36 18.56
CA THR A 43 0.92 2.59 18.42
C THR A 43 0.81 1.14 18.90
N GLN A 44 -0.42 0.63 19.05
CA GLN A 44 -0.69 -0.69 19.60
C GLN A 44 0.02 -1.82 18.85
N SER A 45 0.02 -1.80 17.52
CA SER A 45 0.68 -2.83 16.69
C SER A 45 2.19 -2.89 16.91
N VAL A 46 2.83 -1.72 17.03
CA VAL A 46 4.27 -1.61 17.30
C VAL A 46 4.59 -2.06 18.73
N ILE A 47 3.73 -1.70 19.69
CA ILE A 47 3.86 -2.15 21.09
C ILE A 47 3.71 -3.67 21.20
N GLN A 48 2.78 -4.29 20.48
CA GLN A 48 2.58 -5.73 20.48
C GLN A 48 3.76 -6.49 19.85
N SER A 49 4.38 -5.95 18.81
CA SER A 49 5.49 -6.61 18.12
C SER A 49 6.85 -6.45 18.81
N LEU A 50 7.16 -5.28 19.37
CA LEU A 50 8.48 -4.99 19.95
C LEU A 50 8.50 -4.96 21.49
N GLY A 51 7.35 -4.77 22.13
CA GLY A 51 7.23 -4.57 23.56
C GLY A 51 7.55 -3.13 24.01
N ALA A 52 6.76 -2.62 24.98
CA ALA A 52 6.85 -1.23 25.43
C ALA A 52 8.23 -0.85 26.01
N ASP A 53 8.87 -1.75 26.77
CA ASP A 53 10.17 -1.47 27.39
C ASP A 53 11.30 -1.34 26.37
N LYS A 54 11.27 -2.19 25.33
CA LYS A 54 12.20 -2.12 24.20
C LYS A 54 12.02 -0.81 23.45
N ILE A 55 10.78 -0.45 23.12
CA ILE A 55 10.44 0.82 22.45
C ILE A 55 10.96 2.01 23.24
N VAL A 56 10.68 2.09 24.55
CA VAL A 56 11.14 3.21 25.39
C VAL A 56 12.67 3.31 25.42
N THR A 57 13.36 2.16 25.39
CA THR A 57 14.83 2.13 25.40
C THR A 57 15.41 2.56 24.04
N ILE A 58 14.80 2.13 22.93
CA ILE A 58 15.16 2.59 21.58
C ILE A 58 14.91 4.10 21.46
N LEU A 59 13.72 4.58 21.83
CA LEU A 59 13.37 6.00 21.79
C LEU A 59 14.35 6.86 22.58
N LYS A 60 14.75 6.42 23.78
CA LYS A 60 15.77 7.09 24.59
C LYS A 60 17.07 7.25 23.80
N SER A 61 17.57 6.18 23.20
CA SER A 61 18.79 6.20 22.40
C SER A 61 18.69 7.15 21.20
N LEU A 62 17.58 7.09 20.46
CA LEU A 62 17.36 7.96 19.29
C LEU A 62 17.23 9.44 19.67
N LEU A 63 16.56 9.74 20.79
CA LEU A 63 16.42 11.10 21.33
C LEU A 63 17.76 11.65 21.81
N ASP A 64 18.60 10.84 22.48
CA ASP A 64 19.94 11.25 22.90
C ASP A 64 20.84 11.60 21.72
N ARG A 65 20.71 10.85 20.60
CA ARG A 65 21.41 11.13 19.34
C ARG A 65 20.85 12.35 18.59
N GLY A 66 19.71 12.91 19.02
CA GLY A 66 19.06 14.04 18.36
C GLY A 66 18.46 13.70 17.00
N ILE A 67 18.11 12.44 16.76
CA ILE A 67 17.56 11.98 15.47
C ILE A 67 16.17 12.57 15.21
N PHE A 68 15.34 12.73 16.24
CA PHE A 68 14.02 13.36 16.09
C PHE A 68 14.07 14.88 15.94
N SER A 69 15.17 15.52 16.36
CA SER A 69 15.35 16.98 16.27
C SER A 69 15.99 17.45 14.97
N SER A 70 16.66 16.57 14.22
CA SER A 70 17.38 16.93 12.99
C SER A 70 17.14 15.90 11.90
N GLU A 71 16.58 16.37 10.79
CA GLU A 71 16.38 15.53 9.61
C GLU A 71 17.70 15.04 9.02
N SER A 72 18.74 15.87 8.98
CA SER A 72 20.07 15.46 8.51
C SER A 72 20.62 14.32 9.37
N LYS A 73 20.46 14.39 10.71
CA LYS A 73 20.85 13.27 11.59
C LYS A 73 20.01 12.03 11.36
N ALA A 74 18.72 12.17 11.07
CA ALA A 74 17.86 11.06 10.72
C ALA A 74 18.27 10.41 9.39
N LYS A 75 18.61 11.21 8.36
CA LYS A 75 19.12 10.75 7.07
C LYS A 75 20.43 9.97 7.22
N ILE A 76 21.36 10.47 8.04
CA ILE A 76 22.62 9.78 8.34
C ILE A 76 22.35 8.46 9.10
N ALA A 77 21.42 8.47 10.06
CA ALA A 77 21.13 7.29 10.87
C ALA A 77 20.35 6.21 10.09
N PHE A 78 19.47 6.62 9.17
CA PHE A 78 18.58 5.74 8.42
C PHE A 78 18.48 6.14 6.94
N PRO A 79 19.55 6.03 6.13
CA PRO A 79 19.55 6.49 4.75
C PRO A 79 18.43 5.87 3.91
N SER A 80 18.16 4.57 4.10
CA SER A 80 17.12 3.83 3.37
C SER A 80 15.70 4.36 3.60
N LEU A 81 15.43 5.12 4.67
CA LEU A 81 14.11 5.71 4.90
C LEU A 81 13.82 6.94 4.03
N PHE A 82 14.85 7.50 3.39
CA PHE A 82 14.76 8.73 2.60
C PHE A 82 15.12 8.52 1.13
N LEU A 83 15.29 7.26 0.73
CA LEU A 83 15.51 6.87 -0.66
C LEU A 83 14.14 6.60 -1.30
N THR A 84 13.84 7.35 -2.36
CA THR A 84 12.70 7.12 -3.25
C THR A 84 13.28 6.90 -4.65
N SER A 85 12.75 5.96 -5.43
CA SER A 85 13.23 5.77 -6.80
C SER A 85 12.67 6.87 -7.72
N ALA A 86 13.38 7.19 -8.81
CA ALA A 86 12.89 8.17 -9.79
C ALA A 86 11.51 7.81 -10.35
N THR A 87 11.25 6.50 -10.56
CA THR A 87 9.95 6.01 -11.00
C THR A 87 8.84 6.30 -9.97
N GLN A 88 9.13 6.08 -8.69
CA GLN A 88 8.19 6.39 -7.60
C GLN A 88 7.93 7.89 -7.49
N GLU A 89 8.96 8.73 -7.60
CA GLU A 89 8.79 10.20 -7.55
C GLU A 89 7.89 10.71 -8.69
N VAL A 90 8.04 10.16 -9.89
CA VAL A 90 7.16 10.47 -11.03
C VAL A 90 5.72 10.01 -10.77
N GLN A 91 5.54 8.79 -10.26
CA GLN A 91 4.21 8.26 -9.91
C GLN A 91 3.53 9.08 -8.81
N HIS A 92 4.27 9.46 -7.76
CA HIS A 92 3.77 10.30 -6.67
C HIS A 92 3.34 11.66 -7.21
N SER A 93 4.17 12.28 -8.05
CA SER A 93 3.88 13.57 -8.67
C SER A 93 2.65 13.52 -9.58
N ALA A 94 2.54 12.50 -10.43
CA ALA A 94 1.38 12.28 -11.28
C ALA A 94 0.09 12.13 -10.46
N SER A 95 0.17 11.39 -9.36
CA SER A 95 -0.95 11.19 -8.45
C SER A 95 -1.41 12.49 -7.76
N GLU A 96 -0.47 13.35 -7.37
CA GLU A 96 -0.77 14.68 -6.82
C GLU A 96 -1.41 15.61 -7.87
N VAL A 97 -0.98 15.54 -9.14
CA VAL A 97 -1.60 16.33 -10.24
C VAL A 97 -3.04 15.92 -10.47
N VAL A 98 -3.31 14.61 -10.59
CA VAL A 98 -4.67 14.07 -10.77
C VAL A 98 -5.58 14.48 -9.61
N ALA A 99 -5.06 14.43 -8.38
CA ALA A 99 -5.80 14.86 -7.20
C ALA A 99 -6.13 16.36 -7.25
N ALA A 100 -5.15 17.20 -7.57
CA ALA A 100 -5.33 18.64 -7.66
C ALA A 100 -6.39 19.03 -8.70
N GLU A 101 -6.41 18.36 -9.86
CA GLU A 101 -7.40 18.56 -10.91
C GLU A 101 -8.81 18.17 -10.44
N SER A 102 -8.95 16.99 -9.82
CA SER A 102 -10.22 16.50 -9.27
C SER A 102 -10.77 17.44 -8.20
N GLU A 103 -9.93 17.88 -7.27
CA GLU A 103 -10.27 18.85 -6.24
C GLU A 103 -10.70 20.20 -6.85
N GLN A 104 -9.96 20.70 -7.85
CA GLN A 104 -10.28 21.96 -8.52
C GLN A 104 -11.63 21.88 -9.22
N LYS A 105 -11.93 20.75 -9.87
CA LYS A 105 -13.25 20.50 -10.47
C LYS A 105 -14.35 20.52 -9.42
N ALA A 106 -14.15 19.86 -8.27
CA ALA A 106 -15.11 19.88 -7.17
C ALA A 106 -15.35 21.30 -6.63
N PHE A 107 -14.30 22.12 -6.48
CA PHE A 107 -14.44 23.51 -6.06
C PHE A 107 -15.22 24.36 -7.05
N ARG A 108 -14.94 24.23 -8.35
CA ARG A 108 -15.70 24.95 -9.39
C ARG A 108 -17.19 24.59 -9.36
N LEU A 109 -17.51 23.31 -9.19
CA LEU A 109 -18.91 22.87 -9.08
C LEU A 109 -19.60 23.48 -7.86
N VAL A 110 -18.95 23.47 -6.69
CA VAL A 110 -19.50 24.11 -5.48
C VAL A 110 -19.67 25.61 -5.66
N GLN A 111 -18.70 26.28 -6.28
CA GLN A 111 -18.76 27.72 -6.54
C GLN A 111 -19.94 28.08 -7.46
N LEU A 112 -20.20 27.28 -8.50
CA LEU A 112 -21.37 27.48 -9.38
C LEU A 112 -22.68 27.33 -8.61
N LEU A 113 -22.79 26.36 -7.71
CA LEU A 113 -23.97 26.17 -6.87
C LEU A 113 -24.17 27.33 -5.89
N ASP A 114 -23.11 27.84 -5.27
CA ASP A 114 -23.18 29.01 -4.40
C ASP A 114 -23.65 30.25 -5.18
N ILE A 115 -23.20 30.44 -6.43
CA ILE A 115 -23.65 31.55 -7.29
C ILE A 115 -25.15 31.41 -7.63
N GLN A 116 -25.61 30.21 -8.00
CA GLN A 116 -27.03 29.95 -8.31
C GLN A 116 -27.96 30.16 -7.11
N ASN A 117 -27.49 29.84 -5.91
CA ASN A 117 -28.25 30.10 -4.68
C ASN A 117 -28.28 31.59 -4.32
N HIS A 118 -27.22 32.35 -4.62
CA HIS A 118 -27.23 33.80 -4.41
C HIS A 118 -28.10 34.56 -5.42
N THR A 119 -28.20 34.12 -6.68
CA THR A 119 -29.12 34.75 -7.66
C THR A 119 -30.60 34.47 -7.36
N THR A 120 -30.90 33.43 -6.58
CA THR A 120 -32.28 33.13 -6.12
C THR A 120 -32.66 33.84 -4.82
N GLU A 121 -31.69 34.21 -3.96
CA GLU A 121 -31.93 34.98 -2.73
C GLU A 121 -32.02 36.51 -2.94
N VAL A 122 -31.53 37.06 -4.07
CA VAL A 122 -31.48 38.52 -4.35
C VAL A 122 -32.70 39.04 -5.13
N ARG A 123 -33.86 38.38 -5.04
CA ARG A 123 -35.11 38.96 -5.59
C ARG A 123 -35.79 39.97 -4.67
N ASP A 124 -35.38 40.08 -3.40
CA ASP A 124 -35.96 41.06 -2.48
C ASP A 124 -34.88 41.90 -1.78
N ASN A 125 -34.82 43.16 -2.22
CA ASN A 125 -34.26 44.35 -1.60
C ASN A 125 -32.81 44.77 -1.91
N ASP A 126 -32.78 45.99 -2.47
CA ASP A 126 -31.69 46.95 -2.65
C ASP A 126 -30.80 46.79 -3.89
N HIS A 127 -31.19 47.55 -4.92
CA HIS A 127 -30.40 47.93 -6.08
C HIS A 127 -28.99 48.39 -5.70
N GLU A 128 -27.99 47.59 -6.04
CA GLU A 128 -26.66 47.94 -6.58
C GLU A 128 -25.87 46.63 -6.70
N GLU A 129 -26.26 45.80 -7.67
CA GLU A 129 -25.56 44.57 -8.01
C GLU A 129 -24.93 44.77 -9.40
N GLU A 130 -23.86 45.56 -9.44
CA GLU A 130 -22.96 45.57 -10.59
C GLU A 130 -22.04 44.35 -10.47
N LEU A 131 -22.32 43.38 -11.33
CA LEU A 131 -21.58 42.15 -11.54
C LEU A 131 -20.14 42.48 -11.95
N LEU A 132 -19.16 42.15 -11.10
CA LEU A 132 -17.76 42.03 -11.52
C LEU A 132 -17.47 40.58 -11.82
N LEU A 133 -17.84 40.13 -13.03
CA LEU A 133 -17.25 38.97 -13.71
C LEU A 133 -17.46 39.17 -15.23
N ASP A 134 -16.88 40.24 -15.79
CA ASP A 134 -16.45 40.19 -17.19
C ASP A 134 -15.13 39.40 -17.21
N ASP A 135 -14.98 38.52 -18.20
CA ASP A 135 -13.85 37.62 -18.48
C ASP A 135 -13.80 36.25 -17.76
N ILE A 136 -14.89 35.48 -17.84
CA ILE A 136 -14.76 34.02 -17.98
C ILE A 136 -15.41 33.65 -19.31
N ASP A 137 -14.58 33.35 -20.31
CA ASP A 137 -14.99 32.72 -21.56
C ASP A 137 -15.78 31.44 -21.25
N LEU A 138 -17.10 31.55 -21.37
CA LEU A 138 -18.03 30.44 -21.30
C LEU A 138 -18.05 29.75 -22.67
N ASP A 139 -17.16 28.78 -22.86
CA ASP A 139 -17.38 27.76 -23.89
C ASP A 139 -18.56 26.90 -23.43
N ASP A 140 -19.69 27.05 -24.13
CA ASP A 140 -20.97 26.36 -23.90
C ASP A 140 -20.87 24.89 -24.35
N GLY A 141 -20.00 24.15 -23.67
CA GLY A 141 -19.90 22.71 -23.76
C GLY A 141 -20.80 22.06 -22.72
N HIS A 142 -21.98 21.63 -23.14
CA HIS A 142 -22.92 20.81 -22.38
C HIS A 142 -22.20 19.70 -21.61
N VAL A 143 -21.88 19.92 -20.32
CA VAL A 143 -21.23 18.93 -19.46
C VAL A 143 -22.26 17.86 -19.12
N SER A 144 -22.33 16.83 -19.95
CA SER A 144 -22.91 15.55 -19.59
C SER A 144 -22.16 15.03 -18.36
N VAL A 145 -22.86 14.94 -17.23
CA VAL A 145 -22.39 14.20 -16.06
C VAL A 145 -22.43 12.73 -16.44
N GLN A 146 -21.36 12.26 -17.08
CA GLN A 146 -20.99 10.87 -16.99
C GLN A 146 -20.32 10.72 -15.62
N GLU A 147 -20.98 9.96 -14.73
CA GLU A 147 -20.32 9.36 -13.59
C GLU A 147 -19.23 8.42 -14.14
N GLU A 148 -18.06 9.00 -14.40
CA GLU A 148 -16.83 8.23 -14.62
C GLU A 148 -16.55 7.48 -13.32
N PRO A 149 -16.53 6.13 -13.34
CA PRO A 149 -16.08 5.39 -12.19
C PRO A 149 -14.63 5.80 -11.91
N LEU A 150 -14.22 5.80 -10.64
CA LEU A 150 -12.84 5.94 -10.21
C LEU A 150 -11.97 4.83 -10.83
N SER A 151 -11.60 4.96 -12.10
CA SER A 151 -10.69 4.09 -12.83
C SER A 151 -9.29 4.67 -12.70
N ASN A 152 -8.53 4.02 -11.84
CA ASN A 152 -7.14 4.34 -11.52
C ASN A 152 -6.20 3.95 -12.68
N ASP A 153 -6.41 4.50 -13.88
CA ASP A 153 -5.74 4.02 -15.10
C ASP A 153 -4.52 4.85 -15.52
N ALA A 154 -3.58 4.99 -14.58
CA ALA A 154 -2.17 5.10 -14.92
C ALA A 154 -1.53 3.72 -14.73
N GLN A 155 -1.74 2.82 -15.72
CA GLN A 155 -1.31 1.42 -15.65
C GLN A 155 -0.03 1.20 -16.47
N HIS A 156 1.08 0.92 -15.78
CA HIS A 156 2.12 0.05 -16.33
C HIS A 156 1.92 -1.36 -15.77
N PRO A 157 1.88 -2.41 -16.61
CA PRO A 157 1.88 -3.78 -16.13
C PRO A 157 3.30 -4.11 -15.68
N ASP A 158 3.57 -4.08 -14.37
CA ASP A 158 4.76 -4.73 -13.83
C ASP A 158 4.51 -6.24 -13.65
N THR A 159 5.55 -6.98 -14.00
CA THR A 159 5.62 -8.43 -14.21
C THR A 159 4.63 -9.28 -13.38
N ASN A 160 3.84 -10.11 -14.08
CA ASN A 160 2.92 -11.13 -13.53
C ASN A 160 1.58 -10.64 -12.94
N GLY A 161 1.08 -9.45 -13.32
CA GLY A 161 -0.34 -9.10 -13.16
C GLY A 161 -0.79 -8.70 -11.74
N ILE A 162 0.15 -8.45 -10.82
CA ILE A 162 -0.18 -7.92 -9.48
C ILE A 162 -0.25 -6.40 -9.57
N ARG A 163 -1.47 -5.85 -9.48
CA ARG A 163 -1.68 -4.39 -9.40
C ARG A 163 -1.32 -3.90 -8.00
N VAL A 164 -0.19 -3.20 -7.87
CA VAL A 164 0.21 -2.55 -6.62
C VAL A 164 -0.53 -1.20 -6.50
N PRO A 165 -1.37 -0.99 -5.47
CA PRO A 165 -2.01 0.30 -5.27
C PRO A 165 -1.00 1.34 -4.78
N SER A 166 -1.04 2.53 -5.37
CA SER A 166 -0.28 3.69 -4.89
C SER A 166 -0.79 4.13 -3.51
N LEU A 167 0.12 4.53 -2.61
CA LEU A 167 -0.25 5.18 -1.36
C LEU A 167 -0.41 6.70 -1.51
N TYR A 168 -0.20 7.25 -2.70
CA TYR A 168 -0.35 8.66 -3.04
C TYR A 168 -1.63 8.93 -3.84
N PRO A 169 -2.17 10.17 -3.80
CA PRO A 169 -1.67 11.31 -3.02
C PRO A 169 -1.90 11.10 -1.52
N SER A 170 -1.28 11.93 -0.68
CA SER A 170 -1.47 11.81 0.76
C SER A 170 -2.79 12.39 1.23
N TYR A 171 -3.48 11.69 2.15
CA TYR A 171 -4.70 12.18 2.80
C TYR A 171 -4.57 12.08 4.32
N ILE A 172 -5.15 13.04 5.02
CA ILE A 172 -5.34 12.98 6.47
C ILE A 172 -6.70 12.31 6.74
N PRO A 173 -6.86 11.52 7.83
CA PRO A 173 -8.15 10.96 8.19
C PRO A 173 -9.25 12.02 8.19
N TYR A 174 -10.35 11.73 7.48
CA TYR A 174 -11.41 12.71 7.19
C TYR A 174 -11.90 13.47 8.42
N ARG A 175 -12.13 12.78 9.54
CA ARG A 175 -12.56 13.41 10.80
C ARG A 175 -11.60 14.51 11.26
N SER A 176 -10.30 14.24 11.19
CA SER A 176 -9.26 15.21 11.59
C SER A 176 -9.16 16.35 10.59
N GLN A 177 -9.27 16.06 9.29
CA GLN A 177 -9.31 17.08 8.24
C GLN A 177 -10.51 18.02 8.40
N HIS A 178 -11.71 17.49 8.56
CA HIS A 178 -12.92 18.30 8.73
C HIS A 178 -12.84 19.15 10.00
N LEU A 179 -12.38 18.59 11.12
CA LEU A 179 -12.16 19.35 12.35
C LEU A 179 -11.17 20.50 12.14
N LEU A 180 -10.07 20.26 11.45
CA LEU A 180 -9.07 21.26 11.14
C LEU A 180 -9.67 22.39 10.28
N LEU A 181 -10.33 22.04 9.18
CA LEU A 181 -10.96 23.00 8.26
C LEU A 181 -12.02 23.86 8.97
N THR A 182 -12.93 23.25 9.74
CA THR A 182 -13.97 23.99 10.49
C THR A 182 -13.35 24.91 11.54
N LYS A 183 -12.30 24.48 12.25
CA LYS A 183 -11.64 25.34 13.24
C LYS A 183 -10.89 26.51 12.61
N THR A 184 -10.22 26.27 11.48
CA THR A 184 -9.61 27.35 10.72
C THR A 184 -10.65 28.32 10.17
N GLN A 185 -11.78 27.81 9.64
CA GLN A 185 -12.88 28.65 9.17
C GLN A 185 -13.39 29.59 10.27
N CYS A 186 -13.74 29.07 11.45
CA CYS A 186 -14.22 29.91 12.56
C CYS A 186 -13.19 30.98 12.96
N LEU A 187 -11.91 30.62 13.04
CA LEU A 187 -10.84 31.55 13.37
C LEU A 187 -10.71 32.67 12.33
N LEU A 188 -10.87 32.35 11.03
CA LEU A 188 -10.87 33.35 9.96
C LEU A 188 -12.09 34.26 10.03
N GLU A 189 -13.28 33.74 10.34
CA GLU A 189 -14.50 34.52 10.56
C GLU A 189 -14.33 35.50 11.73
N GLU A 190 -13.74 35.06 12.84
CA GLU A 190 -13.39 35.93 13.95
C GLU A 190 -12.38 37.02 13.56
N CYS A 191 -11.37 36.68 12.75
CA CYS A 191 -10.40 37.64 12.25
C CYS A 191 -11.07 38.71 11.37
N CYS A 192 -11.94 38.29 10.46
CA CYS A 192 -12.74 39.19 9.62
C CYS A 192 -13.64 40.12 10.45
N TYR A 193 -14.28 39.59 11.50
CA TYR A 193 -15.11 40.38 12.40
C TYR A 193 -14.30 41.45 13.14
N VAL A 194 -13.15 41.08 13.72
CA VAL A 194 -12.27 42.04 14.43
C VAL A 194 -11.75 43.11 13.47
N PHE A 195 -11.32 42.71 12.27
CA PHE A 195 -10.87 43.64 11.24
C PHE A 195 -11.98 44.62 10.83
N THR A 196 -13.18 44.11 10.56
CA THR A 196 -14.32 44.92 10.12
C THR A 196 -14.80 45.84 11.23
N SER A 197 -14.79 45.38 12.49
CA SER A 197 -15.14 46.20 13.65
C SER A 197 -14.24 47.43 13.78
N LYS A 198 -12.97 47.30 13.40
CA LYS A 198 -11.99 48.40 13.44
C LYS A 198 -12.15 49.36 12.27
N TRP A 199 -12.30 48.85 11.04
CA TRP A 199 -12.18 49.68 9.84
C TRP A 199 -13.51 50.01 9.15
N MET A 200 -14.58 49.28 9.45
CA MET A 200 -15.90 49.41 8.84
C MET A 200 -17.05 49.16 9.85
N PRO A 201 -17.08 49.82 11.02
CA PRO A 201 -18.10 49.57 12.04
C PRO A 201 -19.53 49.87 11.59
N ASP A 202 -19.72 50.88 10.73
CA ASP A 202 -21.04 51.25 10.19
C ASP A 202 -21.67 50.11 9.37
N LEU A 203 -20.84 49.30 8.70
CA LEU A 203 -21.29 48.14 7.95
C LEU A 203 -21.88 47.08 8.90
N LEU A 204 -21.22 46.82 10.03
CA LEU A 204 -21.70 45.87 11.04
C LEU A 204 -23.03 46.32 11.64
N LEU A 205 -23.13 47.60 11.99
CA LEU A 205 -24.36 48.19 12.52
C LEU A 205 -25.51 48.12 11.52
N LYS A 206 -25.28 48.54 10.27
CA LYS A 206 -26.32 48.52 9.20
C LYS A 206 -26.81 47.11 8.90
N ARG A 207 -25.90 46.13 8.90
CA ARG A 207 -26.22 44.72 8.58
C ARG A 207 -26.58 43.87 9.80
N LYS A 208 -26.51 44.43 11.02
CA LYS A 208 -26.73 43.72 12.29
C LYS A 208 -25.82 42.50 12.46
N TRP A 209 -24.57 42.60 12.01
CA TRP A 209 -23.55 41.57 12.24
C TRP A 209 -22.87 41.84 13.57
N ASP A 210 -23.46 41.29 14.64
CA ASP A 210 -23.06 41.52 16.02
C ASP A 210 -22.01 40.52 16.52
N CYS A 211 -21.85 39.38 15.87
CA CYS A 211 -20.84 38.37 16.18
C CYS A 211 -20.16 37.80 14.91
N PRO A 212 -18.99 37.15 15.04
CA PRO A 212 -18.29 36.49 13.93
C PRO A 212 -19.16 35.50 13.14
N GLU A 213 -20.02 34.75 13.83
CA GLU A 213 -20.89 33.71 13.28
C GLU A 213 -22.09 34.26 12.51
N ALA A 214 -22.38 35.56 12.61
CA ALA A 214 -23.52 36.19 11.94
C ALA A 214 -23.40 36.20 10.40
N ILE A 215 -22.23 35.86 9.86
CA ILE A 215 -21.93 35.91 8.43
C ILE A 215 -20.90 34.84 8.06
N GLU A 216 -21.13 34.20 6.92
CA GLU A 216 -20.23 33.18 6.39
C GLU A 216 -18.91 33.77 5.86
N LEU A 217 -17.83 33.01 6.00
CA LEU A 217 -16.49 33.41 5.56
C LEU A 217 -16.39 33.89 4.11
N ASN A 218 -17.08 33.24 3.16
CA ASN A 218 -17.09 33.66 1.76
C ASN A 218 -17.76 35.05 1.59
N LYS A 219 -18.80 35.36 2.36
CA LYS A 219 -19.48 36.67 2.36
C LYS A 219 -18.58 37.75 2.97
N TRP A 220 -17.88 37.46 4.08
CA TRP A 220 -16.87 38.36 4.65
C TRP A 220 -15.87 38.83 3.59
N VAL A 221 -15.29 37.86 2.88
CA VAL A 221 -14.23 38.10 1.90
C VAL A 221 -14.73 38.90 0.69
N ARG A 222 -15.94 38.64 0.19
CA ARG A 222 -16.55 39.46 -0.89
C ARG A 222 -16.73 40.91 -0.46
N VAL A 223 -17.22 41.15 0.75
CA VAL A 223 -17.44 42.51 1.26
C VAL A 223 -16.12 43.24 1.47
N PHE A 224 -15.12 42.53 1.99
CA PHE A 224 -13.76 43.01 2.11
C PHE A 224 -13.21 43.48 0.75
N MET A 225 -13.28 42.64 -0.29
CA MET A 225 -12.78 42.97 -1.63
C MET A 225 -13.48 44.19 -2.24
N LYS A 226 -14.80 44.33 -2.07
CA LYS A 226 -15.56 45.50 -2.56
C LYS A 226 -15.15 46.81 -1.90
N ARG A 227 -14.62 46.76 -0.67
CA ARG A 227 -14.31 47.95 0.15
C ARG A 227 -12.81 48.19 0.31
N ILE A 228 -11.98 47.33 -0.26
CA ILE A 228 -10.52 47.36 -0.06
C ILE A 228 -9.90 48.68 -0.51
N SER A 229 -10.41 49.28 -1.59
CA SER A 229 -9.95 50.56 -2.12
C SER A 229 -10.30 51.76 -1.23
N LYS A 230 -11.26 51.60 -0.31
CA LYS A 230 -11.69 52.64 0.65
C LYS A 230 -10.97 52.52 2.00
N LEU A 231 -10.14 51.50 2.18
CA LEU A 231 -9.40 51.29 3.43
C LEU A 231 -8.21 52.24 3.53
N PRO A 232 -7.84 52.68 4.74
CA PRO A 232 -6.59 53.39 4.98
C PRO A 232 -5.36 52.58 4.55
N ALA A 233 -4.30 53.26 4.12
CA ALA A 233 -3.07 52.62 3.61
C ALA A 233 -2.47 51.58 4.58
N ASP A 234 -2.56 51.88 5.89
CA ASP A 234 -2.00 51.08 6.99
C ASP A 234 -2.90 49.92 7.45
N ALA A 235 -4.13 49.83 6.92
CA ALA A 235 -5.10 48.81 7.34
C ALA A 235 -4.61 47.40 7.02
N LEU A 236 -3.92 47.24 5.90
CA LEU A 236 -3.37 45.96 5.43
C LEU A 236 -1.85 45.93 5.55
N HIS A 237 -1.30 44.73 5.64
CA HIS A 237 0.13 44.52 5.54
C HIS A 237 0.60 44.56 4.09
N ASP A 238 1.55 45.45 3.75
CA ASP A 238 1.99 45.69 2.37
C ASP A 238 2.54 44.45 1.67
N GLY A 239 3.23 43.59 2.43
CA GLY A 239 3.85 42.36 1.91
C GLY A 239 2.88 41.35 1.27
N HIS A 240 1.57 41.50 1.45
CA HIS A 240 0.55 40.60 0.89
C HIS A 240 -0.31 41.25 -0.19
N LYS A 241 -0.13 42.55 -0.46
CA LYS A 241 -1.01 43.31 -1.38
C LYS A 241 -0.99 42.78 -2.82
N ALA A 242 0.15 42.28 -3.30
CA ALA A 242 0.27 41.72 -4.64
C ALA A 242 -0.56 40.43 -4.84
N ASN A 243 -0.80 39.67 -3.76
CA ASN A 243 -1.41 38.34 -3.83
C ASN A 243 -2.77 38.29 -3.16
N ILE A 244 -3.42 39.45 -2.94
CA ILE A 244 -4.71 39.53 -2.24
C ILE A 244 -5.74 38.58 -2.85
N PHE A 245 -5.85 38.55 -4.18
CA PHE A 245 -6.84 37.73 -4.88
C PHE A 245 -6.62 36.24 -4.64
N GLU A 246 -5.39 35.75 -4.75
CA GLU A 246 -5.04 34.34 -4.51
C GLU A 246 -5.32 33.91 -3.06
N ILE A 247 -4.96 34.77 -2.10
CA ILE A 247 -5.21 34.52 -0.68
C ILE A 247 -6.72 34.42 -0.42
N VAL A 248 -7.48 35.38 -0.95
CA VAL A 248 -8.94 35.47 -0.83
C VAL A 248 -9.62 34.25 -1.47
N GLU A 249 -9.21 33.86 -2.66
CA GLU A 249 -9.74 32.69 -3.35
C GLU A 249 -9.50 31.42 -2.51
N SER A 250 -8.29 31.27 -1.96
CA SER A 250 -7.94 30.15 -1.10
C SER A 250 -8.79 30.09 0.19
N VAL A 251 -9.09 31.24 0.79
CA VAL A 251 -10.00 31.33 1.96
C VAL A 251 -11.43 30.90 1.60
N VAL A 252 -11.91 31.26 0.41
CA VAL A 252 -13.22 30.80 -0.10
C VAL A 252 -13.21 29.29 -0.33
N GLN A 253 -12.16 28.74 -0.94
CA GLN A 253 -11.99 27.29 -1.11
C GLN A 253 -11.97 26.56 0.23
N LEU A 254 -11.32 27.11 1.27
CA LEU A 254 -11.33 26.55 2.62
C LEU A 254 -12.75 26.44 3.18
N ARG A 255 -13.57 27.50 3.06
CA ARG A 255 -14.99 27.46 3.44
C ARG A 255 -15.72 26.39 2.65
N HIS A 256 -15.51 26.30 1.33
CA HIS A 256 -16.15 25.29 0.49
C HIS A 256 -15.81 23.87 0.96
N SER A 257 -14.54 23.58 1.23
CA SER A 257 -14.13 22.27 1.76
C SER A 257 -14.79 21.95 3.10
N ALA A 258 -14.85 22.92 4.02
CA ALA A 258 -15.42 22.74 5.35
C ALA A 258 -16.94 22.50 5.28
N VAL A 259 -17.67 23.35 4.57
CA VAL A 259 -19.15 23.35 4.51
C VAL A 259 -19.67 22.20 3.65
N HIS A 260 -19.07 21.97 2.48
CA HIS A 260 -19.47 20.92 1.55
C HIS A 260 -18.76 19.59 1.80
N ARG A 261 -18.00 19.49 2.90
CA ARG A 261 -17.42 18.24 3.39
C ARG A 261 -16.49 17.55 2.36
N LEU A 262 -15.82 18.35 1.53
CA LEU A 262 -14.94 17.84 0.49
C LEU A 262 -13.68 17.23 1.13
N LEU A 263 -13.37 16.00 0.75
CA LEU A 263 -12.09 15.37 1.07
C LEU A 263 -11.02 15.94 0.13
N ILE A 264 -9.95 16.50 0.69
CA ILE A 264 -8.83 17.06 -0.07
C ILE A 264 -7.51 16.38 0.31
N SER A 265 -6.53 16.42 -0.58
CA SER A 265 -5.16 15.96 -0.34
C SER A 265 -4.50 16.72 0.81
N ALA A 266 -3.50 16.10 1.41
CA ALA A 266 -2.69 16.66 2.47
C ALA A 266 -1.93 17.90 1.99
N LYS A 267 -1.45 17.88 0.74
CA LYS A 267 -0.81 19.02 0.08
C LYS A 267 -1.77 20.19 -0.07
N ARG A 268 -2.96 19.97 -0.65
CA ARG A 268 -3.98 21.01 -0.75
C ARG A 268 -4.37 21.57 0.61
N LEU A 269 -4.53 20.71 1.61
CA LEU A 269 -4.85 21.13 2.98
C LEU A 269 -3.74 22.01 3.56
N GLU A 270 -2.46 21.67 3.35
CA GLU A 270 -1.32 22.50 3.74
C GLU A 270 -1.37 23.87 3.04
N ASP A 271 -1.64 23.92 1.74
CA ASP A 271 -1.77 25.16 0.98
C ASP A 271 -2.89 26.06 1.52
N LEU A 272 -4.06 25.49 1.81
CA LEU A 272 -5.19 26.24 2.39
C LEU A 272 -4.85 26.83 3.78
N ILE A 273 -4.14 26.07 4.62
CA ILE A 273 -3.71 26.56 5.94
C ILE A 273 -2.62 27.63 5.80
N ASN A 274 -1.66 27.47 4.89
CA ASN A 274 -0.65 28.49 4.58
C ASN A 274 -1.29 29.81 4.12
N SER A 275 -2.25 29.74 3.18
CA SER A 275 -3.01 30.90 2.73
C SER A 275 -3.83 31.53 3.86
N SER A 276 -4.35 30.72 4.78
CA SER A 276 -5.05 31.23 5.98
C SER A 276 -4.10 32.02 6.89
N VAL A 277 -2.87 31.54 7.09
CA VAL A 277 -1.83 32.29 7.83
C VAL A 277 -1.50 33.61 7.12
N ALA A 278 -1.36 33.58 5.79
CA ALA A 278 -1.12 34.78 4.99
C ALA A 278 -2.28 35.78 5.09
N PHE A 279 -3.53 35.31 5.03
CA PHE A 279 -4.73 36.13 5.20
C PHE A 279 -4.78 36.83 6.55
N VAL A 280 -4.56 36.10 7.64
CA VAL A 280 -4.55 36.68 8.99
C VAL A 280 -3.38 37.65 9.19
N SER A 281 -2.22 37.34 8.60
CA SER A 281 -1.06 38.25 8.56
C SER A 281 -1.36 39.53 7.78
N MET A 282 -2.07 39.43 6.65
CA MET A 282 -2.52 40.56 5.84
C MET A 282 -3.45 41.49 6.60
N LEU A 283 -4.37 40.92 7.41
CA LEU A 283 -5.27 41.68 8.29
C LEU A 283 -4.62 42.16 9.60
N ARG A 284 -3.32 41.87 9.80
CA ARG A 284 -2.50 42.27 10.96
C ARG A 284 -3.00 41.74 12.31
N ASP A 285 -3.62 40.55 12.35
CA ASP A 285 -4.05 39.91 13.60
C ASP A 285 -2.96 38.94 14.13
N SER A 286 -2.04 39.49 14.92
CA SER A 286 -0.90 38.75 15.46
C SER A 286 -1.28 37.57 16.37
N HIS A 287 -2.40 37.65 17.09
CA HIS A 287 -2.83 36.60 18.01
C HIS A 287 -3.25 35.36 17.24
N ARG A 288 -4.18 35.52 16.29
CA ARG A 288 -4.66 34.44 15.44
C ARG A 288 -3.58 33.92 14.48
N GLN A 289 -2.70 34.81 14.00
CA GLN A 289 -1.57 34.42 13.18
C GLN A 289 -0.66 33.44 13.92
N SER A 290 -0.36 33.69 15.20
CA SER A 290 0.46 32.78 16.01
C SER A 290 -0.20 31.41 16.18
N GLN A 291 -1.53 31.37 16.41
CA GLN A 291 -2.28 30.12 16.56
C GLN A 291 -2.25 29.29 15.27
N LEU A 292 -2.54 29.91 14.11
CA LEU A 292 -2.48 29.21 12.82
C LEU A 292 -1.06 28.81 12.43
N SER A 293 -0.05 29.62 12.74
CA SER A 293 1.35 29.28 12.43
C SER A 293 1.82 28.06 13.23
N GLU A 294 1.42 27.94 14.50
CA GLU A 294 1.71 26.74 15.29
C GLU A 294 1.01 25.51 14.72
N LEU A 295 -0.25 25.67 14.30
CA LEU A 295 -1.04 24.61 13.68
C LEU A 295 -0.43 24.14 12.36
N ASP A 296 -0.02 25.06 11.49
CA ASP A 296 0.68 24.80 10.22
C ASP A 296 1.96 24.00 10.42
N VAL A 297 2.84 24.44 11.33
CA VAL A 297 4.09 23.72 11.64
C VAL A 297 3.82 22.29 12.15
N ASN A 298 2.76 22.10 12.93
CA ASN A 298 2.36 20.78 13.42
C ASN A 298 1.78 19.92 12.29
N LEU A 299 0.95 20.48 11.42
CA LEU A 299 0.37 19.82 10.25
C LEU A 299 1.47 19.32 9.29
N LYS A 300 2.37 20.20 8.87
CA LYS A 300 3.53 19.89 8.01
C LYS A 300 4.37 18.75 8.57
N ARG A 301 4.61 18.77 9.88
CA ARG A 301 5.34 17.69 10.57
C ARG A 301 4.61 16.35 10.48
N MET A 302 3.29 16.35 10.66
CA MET A 302 2.49 15.12 10.60
C MET A 302 2.43 14.56 9.17
N ILE A 303 2.21 15.42 8.18
CA ILE A 303 2.21 15.04 6.75
C ILE A 303 3.54 14.41 6.37
N LYS A 304 4.65 15.09 6.66
CA LYS A 304 6.00 14.57 6.39
C LYS A 304 6.29 13.25 7.10
N SER A 305 5.76 13.07 8.32
CA SER A 305 5.90 11.80 9.03
C SER A 305 5.10 10.67 8.37
N GLN A 306 3.93 10.98 7.82
CA GLN A 306 3.08 10.03 7.12
C GLN A 306 3.68 9.62 5.77
N GLU A 307 4.14 10.57 4.96
CA GLU A 307 4.76 10.32 3.65
C GLU A 307 6.02 9.46 3.78
N LEU A 308 6.88 9.77 4.75
CA LEU A 308 8.07 8.98 5.00
C LEU A 308 7.71 7.53 5.41
N ASN A 309 6.62 7.33 6.14
CA ASN A 309 6.12 5.99 6.44
C ASN A 309 5.56 5.28 5.19
N LYS A 310 4.87 6.00 4.30
CA LYS A 310 4.38 5.44 3.03
C LYS A 310 5.52 4.99 2.13
N ASN A 311 6.54 5.83 1.95
CA ASN A 311 7.72 5.48 1.14
C ASN A 311 8.43 4.24 1.69
N PHE A 312 8.53 4.14 3.02
CA PHE A 312 9.09 2.94 3.66
C PHE A 312 8.25 1.68 3.42
N LEU A 313 6.92 1.79 3.38
CA LEU A 313 6.03 0.67 3.07
C LEU A 313 6.13 0.25 1.60
N GLU A 314 6.17 1.22 0.67
CA GLU A 314 6.38 0.96 -0.75
C GLU A 314 7.73 0.29 -1.01
N MET A 315 8.82 0.78 -0.39
CA MET A 315 10.15 0.16 -0.48
C MET A 315 10.15 -1.28 0.05
N GLN A 316 9.56 -1.54 1.23
CA GLN A 316 9.47 -2.90 1.77
C GLN A 316 8.60 -3.83 0.92
N LEU A 317 7.57 -3.29 0.26
CA LEU A 317 6.77 -4.07 -0.67
C LEU A 317 7.60 -4.44 -1.90
N GLN A 318 8.34 -3.48 -2.47
CA GLN A 318 9.19 -3.72 -3.63
C GLN A 318 10.25 -4.78 -3.34
N GLU A 319 10.96 -4.68 -2.21
CA GLU A 319 11.97 -5.67 -1.80
C GLU A 319 11.38 -7.09 -1.75
N LYS A 320 10.16 -7.23 -1.20
CA LYS A 320 9.48 -8.53 -1.14
C LYS A 320 9.03 -9.01 -2.52
N LEU A 321 8.59 -8.11 -3.40
CA LEU A 321 8.20 -8.46 -4.76
C LEU A 321 9.41 -8.92 -5.58
N ASP A 322 10.56 -8.27 -5.42
CA ASP A 322 11.82 -8.66 -6.06
C ASP A 322 12.28 -10.05 -5.59
N ASP A 323 12.16 -10.36 -4.30
CA ASP A 323 12.48 -11.68 -3.76
C ASP A 323 11.51 -12.76 -4.26
N ILE A 324 10.22 -12.46 -4.34
CA ILE A 324 9.22 -13.36 -4.94
C ILE A 324 9.55 -13.60 -6.42
N GLN A 325 9.98 -12.56 -7.14
CA GLN A 325 10.32 -12.68 -8.55
C GLN A 325 11.54 -13.59 -8.76
N LYS A 326 12.59 -13.46 -7.93
CA LYS A 326 13.74 -14.39 -7.95
C LYS A 326 13.32 -15.83 -7.68
N GLN A 327 12.44 -16.05 -6.70
CA GLN A 327 11.93 -17.40 -6.38
C GLN A 327 11.13 -18.00 -7.55
N ARG A 328 10.35 -17.18 -8.27
CA ARG A 328 9.63 -17.62 -9.47
C ARG A 328 10.59 -18.04 -10.58
N GLU A 329 11.68 -17.30 -10.79
CA GLU A 329 12.71 -17.64 -11.78
C GLU A 329 13.44 -18.94 -11.43
N GLU A 330 13.77 -19.16 -10.17
CA GLU A 330 14.33 -20.43 -9.70
C GLU A 330 13.37 -21.60 -9.92
N LEU A 331 12.08 -21.42 -9.61
CA LEU A 331 11.07 -22.46 -9.83
C LEU A 331 10.93 -22.78 -11.31
N LYS A 332 10.86 -21.76 -12.18
CA LYS A 332 10.82 -21.96 -13.63
C LYS A 332 12.02 -22.73 -14.16
N LYS A 333 13.21 -22.48 -13.61
CA LYS A 333 14.41 -23.26 -13.93
C LYS A 333 14.28 -24.71 -13.48
N ARG A 334 13.86 -24.96 -12.23
CA ARG A 334 13.66 -26.32 -11.71
C ARG A 334 12.62 -27.11 -12.51
N GLU A 335 11.55 -26.47 -12.95
CA GLU A 335 10.53 -27.08 -13.82
C GLU A 335 11.15 -27.53 -15.15
N LYS A 336 11.94 -26.68 -15.79
CA LYS A 336 12.65 -27.03 -17.04
C LYS A 336 13.64 -28.18 -16.84
N ASP A 337 14.43 -28.15 -15.77
CA ASP A 337 15.43 -29.17 -15.47
C ASP A 337 14.76 -30.54 -15.17
N ALA A 338 13.61 -30.54 -14.49
CA ALA A 338 12.84 -31.76 -14.21
C ALA A 338 12.28 -32.41 -15.49
N VAL A 339 11.74 -31.60 -16.41
CA VAL A 339 11.28 -32.09 -17.72
C VAL A 339 12.44 -32.67 -18.53
N ALA A 340 13.58 -31.97 -18.58
CA ALA A 340 14.76 -32.45 -19.30
C ALA A 340 15.30 -33.77 -18.72
N THR A 341 15.33 -33.90 -17.40
CA THR A 341 15.76 -35.13 -16.72
C THR A 341 14.86 -36.31 -17.09
N MET A 342 13.54 -36.12 -17.02
CA MET A 342 12.56 -37.15 -17.40
C MET A 342 12.73 -37.60 -18.87
N LEU A 343 12.95 -36.65 -19.79
CA LEU A 343 13.16 -36.96 -21.21
C LEU A 343 14.45 -37.76 -21.44
N ASN A 344 15.54 -37.39 -20.77
CA ASN A 344 16.81 -38.11 -20.87
C ASN A 344 16.70 -39.53 -20.29
N GLU A 345 16.06 -39.69 -19.12
CA GLU A 345 15.83 -41.01 -18.53
C GLU A 345 14.96 -41.92 -19.42
N ASP A 346 13.95 -41.36 -20.10
CA ASP A 346 13.13 -42.10 -21.07
C ASP A 346 13.94 -42.51 -22.31
N GLU A 347 14.84 -41.65 -22.81
CA GLU A 347 15.71 -41.95 -23.94
C GLU A 347 16.73 -43.05 -23.62
N GLU A 348 17.38 -42.99 -22.45
CA GLU A 348 18.30 -44.04 -21.97
C GLU A 348 17.58 -45.39 -21.83
N ASN A 349 16.36 -45.38 -21.31
CA ASN A 349 15.54 -46.59 -21.18
C ASN A 349 15.16 -47.16 -22.54
N LYS A 350 14.77 -46.31 -23.51
CA LYS A 350 14.49 -46.74 -24.89
C LYS A 350 15.69 -47.42 -25.52
N TYR A 351 16.89 -46.85 -25.37
CA TYR A 351 18.12 -47.44 -25.88
C TYR A 351 18.40 -48.82 -25.26
N LEU A 352 18.31 -48.92 -23.92
CA LEU A 352 18.50 -50.18 -23.21
C LEU A 352 17.54 -51.28 -23.67
N VAL A 353 16.24 -50.96 -23.76
CA VAL A 353 15.21 -51.90 -24.22
C VAL A 353 15.47 -52.31 -25.68
N GLY A 354 15.89 -51.37 -26.53
CA GLY A 354 16.30 -51.64 -27.91
C GLY A 354 17.43 -52.65 -27.99
N SER A 355 18.54 -52.42 -27.28
CA SER A 355 19.70 -53.32 -27.28
C SER A 355 19.35 -54.72 -26.77
N LEU A 356 18.58 -54.82 -25.68
CA LEU A 356 18.15 -56.12 -25.15
C LEU A 356 17.25 -56.88 -26.15
N LEU A 357 16.39 -56.16 -26.87
CA LEU A 357 15.55 -56.75 -27.91
C LEU A 357 16.38 -57.23 -29.11
N GLU A 358 17.36 -56.45 -29.54
CA GLU A 358 18.28 -56.81 -30.62
C GLU A 358 19.12 -58.05 -30.27
N GLU A 359 19.66 -58.14 -29.06
CA GLU A 359 20.36 -59.34 -28.57
C GLU A 359 19.44 -60.56 -28.56
N SER A 360 18.20 -60.39 -28.09
CA SER A 360 17.21 -61.47 -28.11
C SER A 360 16.85 -61.91 -29.52
N ILE A 361 16.72 -60.98 -30.47
CA ILE A 361 16.46 -61.28 -31.90
C ILE A 361 17.66 -62.04 -32.48
N ALA A 362 18.88 -61.56 -32.26
CA ALA A 362 20.09 -62.24 -32.73
C ALA A 362 20.17 -63.67 -32.18
N SER A 363 19.88 -63.88 -30.90
CA SER A 363 19.86 -65.22 -30.29
C SER A 363 18.79 -66.13 -30.88
N VAL A 364 17.60 -65.61 -31.22
CA VAL A 364 16.49 -66.41 -31.75
C VAL A 364 16.68 -66.76 -33.23
N PHE A 365 17.24 -65.85 -34.01
CA PHE A 365 17.33 -65.98 -35.48
C PHE A 365 18.73 -66.40 -36.00
N ASN A 366 19.81 -66.29 -35.22
CA ASN A 366 21.17 -66.69 -35.63
C ASN A 366 21.64 -68.06 -35.10
N THR A 367 20.73 -68.94 -34.69
CA THR A 367 21.07 -70.35 -34.41
C THR A 367 21.39 -71.10 -35.71
N GLY A 368 22.62 -70.99 -36.21
CA GLY A 368 23.01 -71.67 -37.44
C GLY A 368 24.44 -71.52 -37.96
N LYS A 369 25.41 -71.00 -37.19
CA LYS A 369 26.83 -71.07 -37.59
C LYS A 369 27.71 -71.51 -36.44
N GLU A 370 27.95 -72.81 -36.38
CA GLU A 370 29.02 -73.42 -35.58
C GLU A 370 30.40 -73.04 -36.11
N ALA A 371 31.33 -72.98 -35.16
CA ALA A 371 32.75 -72.71 -35.32
C ALA A 371 33.44 -73.65 -36.33
N LYS A 372 34.36 -73.09 -37.13
CA LYS A 372 35.53 -73.82 -37.62
C LYS A 372 36.80 -73.08 -37.21
N SER A 373 37.59 -73.81 -36.42
CA SER A 373 39.00 -73.60 -36.11
C SER A 373 39.85 -73.46 -37.39
N GLY A 374 40.81 -72.53 -37.39
CA GLY A 374 41.91 -72.46 -38.35
C GLY A 374 42.81 -71.25 -38.05
N TYR A 375 44.09 -71.54 -37.77
CA TYR A 375 45.18 -70.58 -37.51
C TYR A 375 45.35 -69.54 -38.61
N GLU A 376 45.72 -68.30 -38.25
CA GLU A 376 46.80 -67.50 -38.88
C GLU A 376 47.05 -66.21 -38.07
N GLU A 377 48.34 -65.86 -37.93
CA GLU A 377 48.93 -64.67 -37.30
C GLU A 377 49.80 -64.00 -38.41
N PRO A 378 50.35 -62.77 -38.25
CA PRO A 378 49.83 -61.45 -37.90
C PRO A 378 49.93 -60.45 -39.08
N GLU A 379 49.22 -59.32 -39.10
CA GLU A 379 49.72 -58.08 -39.72
C GLU A 379 49.24 -56.82 -38.97
N GLU A 380 50.16 -55.87 -38.84
CA GLU A 380 49.98 -54.52 -38.31
C GLU A 380 49.05 -53.70 -39.21
N GLU A 381 48.19 -52.84 -38.64
CA GLU A 381 47.95 -51.50 -39.21
C GLU A 381 47.30 -50.55 -38.19
N ASN A 382 47.91 -49.36 -38.08
CA ASN A 382 47.43 -48.19 -37.35
C ASN A 382 46.08 -47.70 -37.92
N SER A 383 45.12 -47.34 -37.06
CA SER A 383 44.16 -46.27 -37.39
C SER A 383 43.44 -45.72 -36.16
N VAL A 384 43.87 -44.51 -35.80
CA VAL A 384 43.12 -43.33 -35.32
C VAL A 384 41.85 -43.56 -34.49
N ASN A 385 41.98 -43.11 -33.24
CA ASN A 385 40.92 -42.85 -32.28
C ASN A 385 40.15 -41.57 -32.69
N GLU A 386 38.94 -41.68 -33.23
CA GLU A 386 38.02 -40.55 -33.38
C GLU A 386 36.66 -40.87 -32.75
N HIS A 387 36.39 -40.25 -31.61
CA HIS A 387 35.06 -40.12 -31.03
C HIS A 387 34.20 -39.25 -31.95
N PRO A 388 32.98 -39.65 -32.36
CA PRO A 388 32.05 -38.70 -32.95
C PRO A 388 31.46 -37.85 -31.83
N ALA A 389 31.88 -36.59 -31.79
CA ALA A 389 31.15 -35.52 -31.11
C ALA A 389 29.76 -35.41 -31.76
N VAL A 390 28.71 -35.68 -30.99
CA VAL A 390 27.35 -35.38 -31.40
C VAL A 390 27.12 -33.89 -31.12
N GLU A 391 27.16 -33.08 -32.17
CA GLU A 391 26.70 -31.70 -32.15
C GLU A 391 25.20 -31.66 -31.88
N PHE A 392 24.80 -30.98 -30.81
CA PHE A 392 23.40 -30.60 -30.58
C PHE A 392 23.03 -29.46 -31.54
N PRO A 393 21.96 -29.57 -32.35
CA PRO A 393 21.37 -28.40 -32.96
C PRO A 393 20.63 -27.61 -31.88
N ALA A 394 20.95 -26.32 -31.80
CA ALA A 394 20.18 -25.35 -31.03
C ALA A 394 18.80 -25.20 -31.68
N GLU A 395 17.75 -25.74 -31.06
CA GLU A 395 16.38 -25.37 -31.39
C GLU A 395 15.92 -24.19 -30.54
N GLU A 396 15.65 -23.10 -31.24
CA GLU A 396 14.96 -21.92 -30.77
C GLU A 396 13.59 -22.28 -30.19
N CYS A 397 13.28 -21.81 -28.98
CA CYS A 397 11.93 -21.88 -28.44
C CYS A 397 10.96 -21.04 -29.28
N PRO A 398 9.83 -21.59 -29.77
CA PRO A 398 8.73 -20.76 -30.20
C PRO A 398 7.93 -20.29 -28.99
N THR A 399 7.64 -19.00 -28.99
CA THR A 399 6.69 -18.30 -28.12
C THR A 399 5.31 -18.93 -28.17
N GLU A 400 4.72 -19.18 -27.00
CA GLU A 400 3.32 -19.61 -26.86
C GLU A 400 2.35 -18.55 -27.35
N GLY A 401 1.48 -18.95 -28.28
CA GLY A 401 0.28 -18.25 -28.69
C GLY A 401 -0.84 -19.24 -29.00
N HIS A 402 -1.71 -19.44 -28.02
CA HIS A 402 -3.17 -19.57 -28.14
C HIS A 402 -3.82 -20.72 -28.96
N LEU A 403 -4.83 -21.33 -28.30
CA LEU A 403 -5.99 -22.12 -28.79
C LEU A 403 -5.70 -23.62 -29.07
N ALA A 404 -6.14 -24.54 -28.22
CA ALA A 404 -7.50 -25.05 -28.11
C ALA A 404 -8.00 -25.64 -29.45
N GLU A 405 -7.93 -26.97 -29.60
CA GLU A 405 -8.88 -27.68 -30.47
C GLU A 405 -9.01 -29.17 -30.12
N GLU A 406 -10.22 -29.62 -30.43
CA GLU A 406 -10.91 -30.82 -30.00
C GLU A 406 -10.37 -32.10 -30.67
N CYS A 407 -10.53 -33.24 -30.00
CA CYS A 407 -10.38 -34.55 -30.63
C CYS A 407 -11.44 -34.77 -31.72
N PRO A 408 -11.10 -35.55 -32.75
CA PRO A 408 -12.01 -36.62 -33.14
C PRO A 408 -11.34 -37.99 -33.33
N ASN A 409 -11.93 -38.91 -32.58
CA ASN A 409 -12.09 -40.36 -32.77
C ASN A 409 -11.90 -40.88 -34.21
N VAL A 410 -10.98 -41.84 -34.42
CA VAL A 410 -11.01 -42.77 -35.56
C VAL A 410 -10.84 -44.20 -35.05
N GLN A 411 -11.91 -44.98 -35.25
CA GLN A 411 -12.00 -46.42 -35.07
C GLN A 411 -10.98 -47.16 -35.96
N ARG A 412 -10.26 -48.14 -35.41
CA ARG A 412 -9.75 -49.27 -36.19
C ARG A 412 -10.14 -50.61 -35.58
N LYS A 413 -10.68 -51.43 -36.47
CA LYS A 413 -11.32 -52.72 -36.26
C LYS A 413 -10.30 -53.83 -36.00
N ASN A 414 -10.80 -54.81 -35.25
CA ASN A 414 -10.29 -56.15 -34.99
C ASN A 414 -9.50 -56.79 -36.14
N ALA A 415 -8.35 -57.38 -35.79
CA ALA A 415 -7.80 -58.57 -36.42
C ALA A 415 -7.56 -59.63 -35.33
N GLN A 416 -8.18 -60.80 -35.51
CA GLN A 416 -8.05 -61.98 -34.64
C GLN A 416 -6.86 -62.87 -35.08
N GLN A 417 -6.41 -63.67 -34.11
CA GLN A 417 -5.51 -64.85 -34.18
C GLN A 417 -4.05 -64.54 -33.79
N GLN A 418 -3.39 -65.26 -32.87
CA GLN A 418 -3.57 -66.64 -32.41
C GLN A 418 -3.16 -66.79 -30.93
N ASN A 419 -3.91 -67.64 -30.22
CA ASN A 419 -3.73 -68.00 -28.82
C ASN A 419 -2.51 -68.93 -28.68
N VAL A 420 -1.40 -68.46 -28.08
CA VAL A 420 -0.32 -69.35 -27.61
C VAL A 420 -0.37 -69.39 -26.08
N GLN A 421 -0.76 -70.56 -25.57
CA GLN A 421 -0.89 -70.86 -24.16
C GLN A 421 0.50 -71.21 -23.59
N VAL A 422 1.17 -70.24 -22.95
CA VAL A 422 2.39 -70.51 -22.16
C VAL A 422 2.01 -70.66 -20.70
N GLN A 423 2.09 -71.89 -20.19
CA GLN A 423 2.00 -72.17 -18.75
C GLN A 423 3.25 -71.63 -18.05
N GLN A 424 3.14 -70.53 -17.31
CA GLN A 424 4.17 -70.13 -16.35
C GLN A 424 4.05 -71.00 -15.10
N LYS A 425 5.08 -71.83 -14.86
CA LYS A 425 5.32 -72.49 -13.58
C LYS A 425 5.61 -71.42 -12.51
N ASN A 426 4.91 -71.52 -11.39
CA ASN A 426 5.18 -70.77 -10.16
C ASN A 426 6.65 -70.90 -9.74
N VAL A 427 7.41 -69.79 -9.74
CA VAL A 427 8.66 -69.66 -9.00
C VAL A 427 8.43 -68.68 -7.86
N GLN A 428 8.50 -69.21 -6.63
CA GLN A 428 8.33 -68.47 -5.39
C GLN A 428 9.47 -67.46 -5.21
N GLN A 429 9.12 -66.19 -4.97
CA GLN A 429 10.05 -65.17 -4.49
C GLN A 429 10.64 -65.62 -3.14
N LYS A 430 11.93 -65.93 -3.11
CA LYS A 430 12.70 -65.99 -1.87
C LYS A 430 13.21 -64.59 -1.52
N ASN A 431 12.76 -64.11 -0.38
CA ASN A 431 13.31 -62.96 0.36
C ASN A 431 14.84 -63.02 0.43
N VAL A 432 15.52 -61.99 -0.05
CA VAL A 432 16.92 -61.70 0.32
C VAL A 432 16.98 -60.29 0.92
N GLN A 433 17.45 -60.26 2.17
CA GLN A 433 17.53 -59.12 3.07
C GLN A 433 18.61 -58.12 2.61
N GLN A 434 18.27 -56.82 2.56
CA GLN A 434 19.26 -55.75 2.44
C GLN A 434 20.07 -55.66 3.74
N LYS A 435 21.37 -55.90 3.64
CA LYS A 435 22.35 -55.61 4.71
C LYS A 435 22.66 -54.12 4.75
N ASN A 436 22.39 -53.51 5.90
CA ASN A 436 22.97 -52.24 6.33
C ASN A 436 24.50 -52.36 6.51
N VAL A 437 25.28 -51.45 5.92
CA VAL A 437 26.57 -51.01 6.47
C VAL A 437 26.70 -49.49 6.32
N GLN A 438 26.94 -48.84 7.47
CA GLN A 438 27.07 -47.40 7.72
C GLN A 438 28.48 -46.86 7.45
N ARG A 439 28.58 -45.54 7.19
CA ARG A 439 29.48 -44.50 7.80
C ARG A 439 29.48 -43.26 6.87
N LYS A 440 29.52 -41.97 7.27
CA LYS A 440 29.66 -41.28 8.58
C LYS A 440 29.30 -39.78 8.39
N ASN A 441 28.83 -39.16 9.47
CA ASN A 441 28.39 -37.75 9.61
C ASN A 441 29.49 -36.67 9.47
N ALA A 442 29.09 -35.48 8.96
CA ALA A 442 29.56 -34.15 9.40
C ALA A 442 28.45 -33.09 9.17
N GLN A 443 28.32 -32.15 10.11
CA GLN A 443 27.13 -31.37 10.49
C GLN A 443 26.87 -30.09 9.68
N GLN A 444 25.59 -29.69 9.56
CA GLN A 444 25.15 -28.29 9.75
C GLN A 444 23.67 -28.25 10.21
N GLN A 445 23.36 -27.26 11.04
CA GLN A 445 22.30 -27.25 12.06
C GLN A 445 20.88 -26.92 11.57
N ASN A 446 19.92 -27.44 12.34
CA ASN A 446 18.48 -27.17 12.41
C ASN A 446 18.05 -25.69 12.31
N VAL A 447 17.01 -25.42 11.51
CA VAL A 447 15.89 -24.56 11.91
C VAL A 447 14.58 -25.28 11.65
N GLN A 448 13.77 -25.40 12.70
CA GLN A 448 12.55 -26.16 12.83
C GLN A 448 11.34 -25.29 12.45
N VAL A 449 10.53 -25.70 11.46
CA VAL A 449 9.19 -25.15 11.25
C VAL A 449 8.17 -26.28 11.37
N GLN A 450 7.39 -26.25 12.45
CA GLN A 450 6.22 -27.10 12.63
C GLN A 450 5.08 -26.57 11.74
N GLN A 451 4.72 -27.28 10.67
CA GLN A 451 3.39 -27.16 10.08
C GLN A 451 2.47 -28.20 10.74
N LYS A 452 1.46 -27.71 11.46
CA LYS A 452 0.39 -28.55 12.02
C LYS A 452 -0.53 -29.01 10.89
N ASN A 453 -0.70 -30.32 10.81
CA ASN A 453 -1.72 -31.04 10.05
C ASN A 453 -3.12 -30.43 10.19
N VAL A 454 -3.76 -30.14 9.06
CA VAL A 454 -5.23 -30.07 8.96
C VAL A 454 -5.68 -31.14 7.98
N GLN A 455 -6.33 -32.17 8.52
CA GLN A 455 -6.97 -33.24 7.75
C GLN A 455 -8.20 -32.69 7.02
N GLN A 456 -8.23 -32.82 5.69
CA GLN A 456 -9.46 -32.73 4.92
C GLN A 456 -10.35 -33.93 5.24
N LYS A 457 -11.49 -33.70 5.90
CA LYS A 457 -12.57 -34.68 5.99
C LYS A 457 -13.60 -34.40 4.90
N ASN A 458 -13.75 -35.38 4.02
CA ASN A 458 -14.87 -35.56 3.11
C ASN A 458 -16.21 -35.45 3.85
N VAL A 459 -17.11 -34.56 3.39
CA VAL A 459 -18.55 -34.68 3.65
C VAL A 459 -19.30 -34.39 2.35
N GLN A 460 -20.15 -35.35 1.99
CA GLN A 460 -20.95 -35.45 0.79
C GLN A 460 -22.03 -34.36 0.66
N GLN A 461 -22.30 -33.98 -0.58
CA GLN A 461 -23.50 -33.25 -1.00
C GLN A 461 -24.78 -33.96 -0.50
N LYS A 462 -25.63 -33.21 0.20
CA LYS A 462 -27.06 -33.54 0.35
C LYS A 462 -27.90 -32.34 -0.07
N ASN A 463 -28.64 -32.53 -1.15
CA ASN A 463 -29.78 -31.71 -1.56
C ASN A 463 -30.85 -31.70 -0.45
N VAL A 464 -31.26 -30.52 0.02
CA VAL A 464 -32.58 -30.29 0.65
C VAL A 464 -33.10 -28.92 0.23
N GLN A 465 -34.37 -28.93 -0.17
CA GLN A 465 -35.18 -27.90 -0.81
C GLN A 465 -35.46 -26.65 0.05
N GLN A 466 -35.76 -25.55 -0.65
CA GLN A 466 -36.38 -24.32 -0.12
C GLN A 466 -37.63 -24.61 0.73
N LYS A 467 -37.71 -23.98 1.91
CA LYS A 467 -38.97 -23.64 2.57
C LYS A 467 -38.89 -22.25 3.21
N ASN A 468 -39.99 -21.53 3.01
CA ASN A 468 -40.30 -20.15 3.37
C ASN A 468 -40.33 -19.84 4.88
N VAL A 469 -39.93 -18.59 5.19
CA VAL A 469 -40.51 -17.64 6.18
C VAL A 469 -40.43 -18.00 7.69
N GLN A 470 -39.75 -17.16 8.51
CA GLN A 470 -40.34 -16.12 9.39
C GLN A 470 -39.31 -15.58 10.41
N GLN A 471 -39.26 -14.25 10.58
CA GLN A 471 -38.60 -13.57 11.70
C GLN A 471 -39.20 -14.04 13.04
N LYS A 472 -38.36 -14.30 14.05
CA LYS A 472 -38.71 -14.08 15.47
C LYS A 472 -37.46 -14.00 16.37
N ASN A 473 -37.48 -12.95 17.19
CA ASN A 473 -36.64 -12.58 18.33
C ASN A 473 -35.92 -13.71 19.08
N VAL A 474 -34.64 -13.49 19.42
CA VAL A 474 -33.98 -14.17 20.54
C VAL A 474 -33.34 -13.14 21.48
N GLN A 475 -33.77 -13.29 22.73
CA GLN A 475 -33.48 -12.49 23.91
C GLN A 475 -32.04 -12.65 24.42
N GLN A 476 -31.62 -11.63 25.18
CA GLN A 476 -30.46 -11.62 26.07
C GLN A 476 -30.29 -12.93 26.83
N LYS A 477 -29.06 -13.47 26.86
CA LYS A 477 -28.65 -14.47 27.84
C LYS A 477 -27.61 -13.91 28.81
N ASN A 478 -27.96 -14.13 30.07
CA ASN A 478 -27.34 -13.67 31.31
C ASN A 478 -25.86 -14.06 31.46
N VAL A 479 -25.09 -13.09 31.97
CA VAL A 479 -23.74 -13.28 32.51
C VAL A 479 -23.86 -13.95 33.89
N GLN A 480 -23.24 -15.11 34.07
CA GLN A 480 -23.06 -15.73 35.38
C GLN A 480 -21.93 -15.02 36.15
N GLN A 481 -22.27 -14.48 37.32
CA GLN A 481 -21.33 -13.99 38.33
C GLN A 481 -20.45 -15.14 38.86
N LYS A 482 -19.13 -14.95 38.83
CA LYS A 482 -18.18 -15.79 39.59
C LYS A 482 -18.08 -15.26 41.02
N ASN A 483 -18.35 -16.15 41.97
CA ASN A 483 -18.12 -16.00 43.42
C ASN A 483 -16.66 -15.62 43.72
N VAL A 484 -16.47 -14.54 44.48
CA VAL A 484 -15.22 -14.21 45.17
C VAL A 484 -15.43 -14.46 46.66
N GLN A 485 -14.67 -15.41 47.22
CA GLN A 485 -14.60 -15.66 48.65
C GLN A 485 -13.89 -14.49 49.35
N GLN A 486 -14.58 -13.81 50.28
CA GLN A 486 -13.97 -12.92 51.26
C GLN A 486 -13.25 -13.75 52.32
N LYS A 487 -11.95 -13.52 52.50
CA LYS A 487 -11.23 -13.89 53.72
C LYS A 487 -11.13 -12.66 54.63
N ASN A 488 -11.73 -12.79 55.81
CA ASN A 488 -11.55 -11.93 56.97
C ASN A 488 -10.07 -11.89 57.39
N VAL A 489 -9.53 -10.69 57.65
CA VAL A 489 -8.42 -10.51 58.60
C VAL A 489 -8.76 -9.32 59.50
N GLN A 490 -8.71 -9.61 60.79
CA GLN A 490 -9.09 -8.79 61.93
C GLN A 490 -8.17 -7.57 62.12
N GLN A 491 -8.77 -6.52 62.68
CA GLN A 491 -8.13 -5.41 63.37
C GLN A 491 -7.15 -5.90 64.45
N GLN A 492 -6.03 -5.19 64.60
CA GLN A 492 -5.50 -4.89 65.92
C GLN A 492 -5.11 -3.41 66.03
N ASN A 493 -5.52 -2.85 67.15
CA ASN A 493 -5.43 -1.46 67.60
C ASN A 493 -4.02 -1.09 68.05
N ALA A 494 -3.62 0.16 67.81
CA ALA A 494 -3.20 1.14 68.83
C ALA A 494 -2.79 2.44 68.13
#